data_AF-A0AAV5VY06-F1
#
_entry.id   AF-A0AAV5VY06-F1
#
_cell.length_a   1.000
_cell.length_b   1.000
_cell.length_c   1.000
_cell.angle_alpha   90.00
_cell.angle_beta   90.00
_cell.angle_gamma   90.00
#
_symmetry.space_group_name_H-M   'P 1'
#
loop_
_entity.id
_entity.type
_entity.pdbx_description
1 polymer ?
#
loop_
_entity_poly.entity_id
_entity_poly.type
_entity_poly.pdbx_seq_one_letter_code
_entity_poly.pdbx_strand_id
1 'polypeptide(L)'
;MNFAHIFRDGTFACALLGPLAQYLPTSIAMVLTTMMWTLIPATATLQLLGMSSLQWSPWRRLAVAFIFPIVCAIDVGAFTPQFLPTSEFAAILKDILRDLYGVDDTSRAIVVGSTVVHTAINNGRSLTTLLFYLVLTPYILSYVFFTILAYL
;
A
#
# COMPACT_ATOMS: atom_id res chain seq x y z
N MET A 1 -8.81 -16.59 -5.10
CA MET A 1 -7.59 -15.85 -5.49
C MET A 1 -6.84 -15.58 -4.21
N ASN A 2 -5.59 -15.99 -4.13
CA ASN A 2 -4.79 -15.88 -2.92
C ASN A 2 -3.84 -14.70 -3.08
N PHE A 3 -3.77 -13.87 -2.05
CA PHE A 3 -2.89 -12.71 -1.98
C PHE A 3 -1.85 -13.01 -0.91
N ALA A 4 -0.58 -13.15 -1.33
CA ALA A 4 0.50 -13.53 -0.45
C ALA A 4 1.49 -12.37 -0.31
N HIS A 5 1.79 -12.00 0.94
CA HIS A 5 2.80 -11.03 1.31
C HIS A 5 4.04 -11.77 1.81
N ILE A 6 5.15 -11.57 1.12
CA ILE A 6 6.38 -12.31 1.36
C ILE A 6 7.47 -11.29 1.68
N PHE A 7 8.16 -11.48 2.80
CA PHE A 7 9.37 -10.76 3.12
C PHE A 7 10.53 -11.76 3.16
N ARG A 8 11.51 -11.56 2.29
CA ARG A 8 12.69 -12.43 2.20
C ARG A 8 13.90 -11.58 1.80
N ASP A 9 14.99 -11.71 2.55
CA ASP A 9 16.29 -11.10 2.25
C ASP A 9 16.20 -9.59 1.93
N GLY A 10 15.44 -8.83 2.75
CA GLY A 10 15.25 -7.40 2.56
C GLY A 10 14.39 -7.02 1.34
N THR A 11 13.70 -7.98 0.75
CA THR A 11 12.79 -7.79 -0.38
C THR A 11 11.36 -8.14 0.03
N PHE A 12 10.44 -7.26 -0.32
CA PHE A 12 9.01 -7.46 -0.15
C PHE A 12 8.39 -7.82 -1.49
N ALA A 13 7.79 -9.00 -1.57
CA ALA A 13 7.07 -9.48 -2.72
C ALA A 13 5.59 -9.65 -2.37
N CYS A 14 4.74 -9.14 -3.24
CA CYS A 14 3.31 -9.30 -3.19
C CYS A 14 2.87 -10.12 -4.40
N ALA A 15 2.40 -11.33 -4.14
CA ALA A 15 2.01 -12.28 -5.17
C ALA A 15 0.50 -12.46 -5.22
N LEU A 16 -0.07 -12.35 -6.43
CA LEU A 16 -1.44 -12.76 -6.73
C LEU A 16 -1.40 -14.14 -7.36
N LEU A 17 -1.98 -15.10 -6.66
CA LEU A 17 -2.07 -16.49 -7.07
C LEU A 17 -3.51 -16.89 -7.36
N GLY A 18 -3.69 -17.71 -8.39
CA GLY A 18 -4.97 -18.36 -8.71
C GLY A 18 -5.39 -18.21 -10.17
N PRO A 19 -6.46 -18.93 -10.57
CA PRO A 19 -6.87 -19.05 -11.96
C PRO A 19 -7.27 -17.72 -12.61
N LEU A 20 -7.70 -16.76 -11.79
CA LEU A 20 -8.10 -15.42 -12.22
C LEU A 20 -6.99 -14.38 -12.19
N ALA A 21 -5.83 -14.68 -11.56
CA ALA A 21 -4.76 -13.70 -11.37
C ALA A 21 -4.23 -13.18 -12.71
N GLN A 22 -4.15 -14.05 -13.73
CA GLN A 22 -3.71 -13.71 -15.08
C GLN A 22 -4.61 -12.70 -15.82
N TYR A 23 -5.88 -12.56 -15.42
CA TYR A 23 -6.82 -11.64 -16.05
C TYR A 23 -6.85 -10.29 -15.36
N LEU A 24 -6.17 -10.15 -14.22
CA LEU A 24 -6.10 -8.90 -13.50
C LEU A 24 -4.94 -8.05 -14.02
N PRO A 25 -5.15 -6.75 -14.22
CA PRO A 25 -4.03 -5.86 -14.49
C PRO A 25 -3.13 -5.76 -13.25
N THR A 26 -1.82 -5.68 -13.48
CA THR A 26 -0.79 -5.48 -12.44
C THR A 26 -1.07 -4.24 -11.58
N SER A 27 -1.78 -3.25 -12.10
CA SER A 27 -2.22 -2.07 -11.34
C SER A 27 -3.05 -2.41 -10.12
N ILE A 28 -3.91 -3.43 -10.18
CA ILE A 28 -4.70 -3.88 -9.03
C ILE A 28 -3.78 -4.44 -7.95
N ALA A 29 -2.79 -5.25 -8.32
CA ALA A 29 -1.81 -5.79 -7.39
C ALA A 29 -1.04 -4.68 -6.67
N MET A 30 -0.62 -3.65 -7.40
CA MET A 30 0.11 -2.51 -6.84
C MET A 30 -0.77 -1.65 -5.93
N VAL A 31 -2.04 -1.42 -6.30
CA VAL A 31 -3.00 -0.69 -5.46
C VAL A 31 -3.24 -1.42 -4.15
N LEU A 32 -3.54 -2.73 -4.20
CA LEU A 32 -3.74 -3.55 -3.01
C LEU A 32 -2.50 -3.58 -2.12
N THR A 33 -1.32 -3.68 -2.74
CA THR A 33 -0.03 -3.60 -2.05
C THR A 33 0.11 -2.27 -1.31
N THR A 34 -0.15 -1.15 -1.98
CA THR A 34 0.00 0.18 -1.40
C THR A 34 -1.03 0.42 -0.29
N MET A 35 -2.27 -0.03 -0.51
CA MET A 35 -3.35 0.04 0.48
C MET A 35 -3.03 -0.73 1.76
N MET A 36 -2.31 -1.85 1.70
CA MET A 36 -1.86 -2.55 2.92
C MET A 36 -1.01 -1.65 3.83
N TRP A 37 -0.21 -0.77 3.25
CA TRP A 37 0.70 0.11 4.00
C TRP A 37 0.04 1.40 4.48
N THR A 38 -1.03 1.84 3.81
CA THR A 38 -1.73 3.09 4.15
C THR A 38 -2.99 2.86 5.00
N LEU A 39 -3.63 1.70 4.89
CA LEU A 39 -4.86 1.37 5.62
C LEU A 39 -4.55 0.83 7.02
N ILE A 40 -4.35 1.77 7.92
CA ILE A 40 -4.21 1.51 9.35
C ILE A 40 -5.58 1.73 10.02
N PRO A 41 -5.91 1.02 11.13
CA PRO A 41 -7.14 1.21 11.91
C PRO A 41 -7.43 2.65 12.38
N ALA A 42 -6.49 3.57 12.19
CA ALA A 42 -6.65 5.00 12.37
C ALA A 42 -7.83 5.58 11.54
N THR A 43 -8.06 5.09 10.32
CA THR A 43 -9.20 5.49 9.46
C THR A 43 -10.54 5.35 10.20
N ALA A 44 -10.84 4.12 10.64
CA ALA A 44 -12.10 3.79 11.28
C ALA A 44 -12.28 4.53 12.62
N THR A 45 -11.18 4.71 13.37
CA THR A 45 -11.22 5.43 14.64
C THR A 45 -11.52 6.92 14.45
N LEU A 46 -10.83 7.60 13.52
CA LEU A 46 -11.07 9.01 13.23
C LEU A 46 -12.45 9.24 12.60
N GLN A 47 -12.91 8.31 11.75
CA GLN A 47 -14.28 8.30 11.24
C GLN A 47 -15.31 8.20 12.36
N LEU A 48 -15.12 7.26 13.29
CA LEU A 48 -16.01 7.09 14.43
C LEU A 48 -16.03 8.34 15.30
N LEU A 49 -14.85 8.90 15.63
CA LEU A 49 -14.72 10.12 16.44
C LEU A 49 -15.41 11.32 15.76
N GLY A 50 -15.11 11.55 14.48
CA GLY A 50 -15.70 12.64 13.70
C GLY A 50 -17.22 12.52 13.58
N MET A 51 -17.72 11.32 13.34
CA MET A 51 -19.16 11.07 13.21
C MET A 51 -19.88 11.05 14.57
N SER A 52 -19.21 10.76 15.68
CA SER A 52 -19.85 10.70 17.02
C SER A 52 -19.93 12.07 17.71
N SER A 53 -19.20 13.08 17.24
CA SER A 53 -19.23 14.43 17.84
C SER A 53 -20.50 15.20 17.47
N LEU A 54 -21.54 15.12 18.31
CA LEU A 54 -22.83 15.79 18.08
C LEU A 54 -22.77 17.32 18.19
N GLN A 55 -21.73 17.86 18.85
CA GLN A 55 -21.54 19.31 19.01
C GLN A 55 -21.02 19.99 17.74
N TRP A 56 -20.47 19.22 16.80
CA TRP A 56 -19.91 19.74 15.57
C TRP A 56 -20.97 19.89 14.48
N SER A 57 -20.79 20.88 13.61
CA SER A 57 -21.64 21.03 12.42
C SER A 57 -21.51 19.80 11.50
N PRO A 58 -22.56 19.46 10.72
CA PRO A 58 -22.53 18.30 9.83
C PRO A 58 -21.33 18.28 8.89
N TRP A 59 -20.96 19.44 8.33
CA TRP A 59 -19.82 19.57 7.42
C TRP A 59 -18.47 19.32 8.10
N ARG A 60 -18.31 19.79 9.35
CA ARG A 60 -17.11 19.54 10.14
C ARG A 60 -16.95 18.06 10.47
N ARG A 61 -18.05 17.39 10.84
CA ARG A 61 -18.06 15.93 11.10
C ARG A 61 -17.64 15.14 9.87
N LEU A 62 -18.21 15.47 8.71
CA LEU A 62 -17.84 14.84 7.43
C LEU A 62 -16.37 15.12 7.07
N ALA A 63 -15.89 16.35 7.18
CA ALA A 63 -14.51 16.69 6.88
C ALA A 63 -13.53 15.89 7.76
N VAL A 64 -13.75 15.86 9.08
CA VAL A 64 -12.90 15.12 10.02
C VAL A 64 -12.95 13.61 9.76
N ALA A 65 -14.14 13.07 9.47
CA ALA A 65 -14.29 11.63 9.22
C ALA A 65 -13.61 11.19 7.91
N PHE A 66 -13.67 12.00 6.85
CA PHE A 66 -13.23 11.57 5.52
C PHE A 66 -11.87 12.11 5.08
N ILE A 67 -11.24 13.02 5.83
CA ILE A 67 -9.92 13.56 5.46
C ILE A 67 -8.85 12.47 5.37
N PHE A 68 -8.81 11.52 6.32
CA PHE A 68 -7.83 10.43 6.31
C PHE A 68 -8.01 9.52 5.08
N PRO A 69 -9.21 8.98 4.79
CA PRO A 69 -9.43 8.23 3.54
C PRO A 69 -9.03 8.98 2.27
N ILE A 70 -9.28 10.29 2.20
CA ILE A 70 -8.88 11.12 1.04
C ILE A 70 -7.36 11.18 0.93
N VAL A 71 -6.65 11.46 2.03
CA VAL A 71 -5.17 11.48 2.06
C VAL A 71 -4.61 10.12 1.65
N CYS A 72 -5.14 9.02 2.17
CA CYS A 72 -4.72 7.68 1.76
C CYS A 72 -4.98 7.39 0.28
N ALA A 73 -6.10 7.86 -0.28
CA ALA A 73 -6.38 7.70 -1.71
C ALA A 73 -5.36 8.46 -2.57
N ILE A 74 -4.97 9.67 -2.15
CA ILE A 74 -3.93 10.47 -2.80
C ILE A 74 -2.58 9.75 -2.71
N ASP A 75 -2.19 9.27 -1.53
CA ASP A 75 -0.94 8.53 -1.33
C ASP A 75 -0.89 7.26 -2.19
N VAL A 76 -1.98 6.49 -2.22
CA VAL A 76 -2.09 5.31 -3.08
C VAL A 76 -1.88 5.71 -4.54
N GLY A 77 -2.56 6.76 -5.03
CA GLY A 77 -2.38 7.24 -6.40
C GLY A 77 -0.94 7.65 -6.72
N ALA A 78 -0.28 8.34 -5.79
CA ALA A 78 1.08 8.86 -5.96
C ALA A 78 2.16 7.77 -5.90
N PHE A 79 2.01 6.79 -5.02
CA PHE A 79 3.07 5.83 -4.69
C PHE A 79 2.86 4.43 -5.29
N THR A 80 1.66 4.09 -5.76
CA THR A 80 1.39 2.80 -6.45
C THR A 80 2.42 2.48 -7.56
N PRO A 81 2.80 3.43 -8.45
CA PRO A 81 3.78 3.14 -9.50
C PRO A 81 5.17 2.76 -8.98
N GLN A 82 5.50 3.07 -7.72
CA GLN A 82 6.80 2.75 -7.13
C GLN A 82 6.94 1.27 -6.76
N PHE A 83 5.83 0.53 -6.71
CA PHE A 83 5.81 -0.93 -6.52
C PHE A 83 5.88 -1.70 -7.84
N LEU A 84 5.90 -1.02 -9.00
CA LEU A 84 6.12 -1.66 -10.28
C LEU A 84 7.61 -2.05 -10.39
N PRO A 85 7.96 -3.34 -10.40
CA PRO A 85 9.37 -3.73 -10.50
C PRO A 85 9.93 -3.45 -11.90
N THR A 86 11.23 -3.21 -12.00
CA THR A 86 11.96 -3.32 -13.28
C THR A 86 11.96 -4.78 -13.76
N SER A 87 12.28 -5.03 -15.03
CA SER A 87 12.32 -6.39 -15.58
C SER A 87 13.29 -7.30 -14.83
N GLU A 88 14.46 -6.79 -14.44
CA GLU A 88 15.47 -7.52 -13.67
C GLU A 88 14.98 -7.84 -12.26
N PHE A 89 14.43 -6.85 -11.56
CA PHE A 89 13.92 -7.06 -10.21
C PHE A 89 12.67 -7.95 -10.19
N ALA A 90 11.84 -7.90 -11.23
CA ALA A 90 10.69 -8.78 -11.39
C ALA A 90 11.10 -10.27 -11.48
N ALA A 91 12.27 -10.58 -12.04
CA ALA A 91 12.79 -11.95 -12.05
C ALA A 91 13.07 -12.44 -10.62
N ILE A 92 13.76 -11.62 -9.81
CA ILE A 92 14.03 -11.94 -8.39
C ILE A 92 12.73 -12.15 -7.60
N LEU A 93 11.73 -11.29 -7.80
CA LEU A 93 10.43 -11.43 -7.13
C LEU A 93 9.73 -12.75 -7.51
N LYS A 94 9.84 -13.18 -8.76
CA LYS A 94 9.31 -14.47 -9.21
C LYS A 94 10.08 -15.64 -8.61
N ASP A 95 11.41 -15.57 -8.57
CA ASP A 95 12.23 -16.62 -7.97
C ASP A 95 11.91 -16.79 -6.48
N ILE A 96 11.76 -15.69 -5.74
CA ILE A 96 11.31 -15.72 -4.34
C ILE A 96 9.97 -16.45 -4.21
N LEU A 97 8.99 -16.13 -5.07
CA LEU A 97 7.68 -16.78 -5.04
C LEU A 97 7.80 -18.28 -5.32
N ARG A 98 8.59 -18.66 -6.34
CA ARG A 98 8.74 -20.04 -6.79
C ARG A 98 9.43 -20.91 -5.77
N ASP A 99 10.52 -20.42 -5.19
CA ASP A 99 11.25 -21.08 -4.11
C ASP A 99 10.33 -21.41 -2.93
N LEU A 100 9.44 -20.46 -2.57
CA LEU A 100 8.60 -20.59 -1.37
C LEU A 100 7.34 -21.41 -1.58
N TYR A 101 6.72 -21.30 -2.76
CA TYR A 101 5.42 -21.91 -3.04
C TYR A 101 5.47 -23.07 -4.05
N GLY A 102 6.65 -23.43 -4.56
CA GLY A 102 6.82 -24.51 -5.52
C GLY A 102 6.04 -24.28 -6.82
N VAL A 103 5.93 -23.01 -7.23
CA VAL A 103 5.13 -22.61 -8.40
C VAL A 103 5.93 -22.89 -9.67
N ASP A 104 5.40 -23.72 -10.57
CA ASP A 104 6.07 -24.01 -11.85
C ASP A 104 6.24 -22.76 -12.73
N ASP A 105 7.23 -22.77 -13.62
CA ASP A 105 7.48 -21.71 -14.60
C ASP A 105 6.28 -21.40 -15.51
N THR A 106 5.43 -22.40 -15.71
CA THR A 106 4.22 -22.32 -16.54
C THR A 106 3.04 -21.67 -15.81
N SER A 107 3.09 -21.59 -14.48
CA SER A 107 2.04 -21.01 -13.66
C SER A 107 2.10 -19.49 -13.71
N ARG A 108 1.02 -18.89 -14.21
CA ARG A 108 0.92 -17.44 -14.33
C ARG A 108 0.61 -16.81 -12.97
N ALA A 109 1.60 -16.14 -12.40
CA ALA A 109 1.47 -15.32 -11.20
C ALA A 109 1.85 -13.86 -11.49
N ILE A 110 1.12 -12.93 -10.88
CA ILE A 110 1.52 -11.52 -10.86
C ILE A 110 2.28 -11.29 -9.57
N VAL A 111 3.52 -10.80 -9.68
CA VAL A 111 4.34 -10.46 -8.52
C VAL A 111 4.79 -9.01 -8.66
N VAL A 112 4.46 -8.21 -7.67
CA VAL A 112 4.89 -6.81 -7.52
C VAL A 112 5.58 -6.65 -6.18
N GLY A 113 6.29 -5.56 -5.95
CA GLY A 113 7.03 -5.45 -4.71
C GLY A 113 8.02 -4.31 -4.67
N SER A 114 8.83 -4.33 -3.61
CA SER A 114 9.90 -3.37 -3.42
C SER A 114 11.02 -4.00 -2.60
N THR A 115 12.16 -3.33 -2.50
CA THR A 115 13.37 -3.90 -1.92
C THR A 115 14.17 -2.86 -1.15
N VAL A 116 14.88 -3.32 -0.13
CA VAL A 116 15.90 -2.55 0.60
C VAL A 116 17.29 -2.81 0.03
N VAL A 117 17.54 -4.02 -0.49
CA VAL A 117 18.87 -4.49 -0.88
C VAL A 117 19.13 -4.37 -2.39
N HIS A 118 18.10 -4.51 -3.22
CA HIS A 118 18.21 -4.53 -4.68
C HIS A 118 17.83 -3.18 -5.31
N THR A 119 18.07 -2.06 -4.62
CA THR A 119 17.67 -0.73 -5.07
C THR A 119 18.36 -0.32 -6.38
N ALA A 120 19.63 -0.71 -6.57
CA ALA A 120 20.40 -0.42 -7.79
C ALA A 120 19.72 -0.96 -9.06
N ILE A 121 19.24 -2.22 -9.02
CA ILE A 121 18.55 -2.87 -10.14
C ILE A 121 17.06 -2.52 -10.22
N ASN A 122 16.50 -1.88 -9.19
CA ASN A 122 15.13 -1.39 -9.13
C ASN A 122 15.02 0.14 -9.31
N ASN A 123 15.87 0.74 -10.16
CA ASN A 123 15.89 2.18 -10.47
C ASN A 123 15.98 3.10 -9.23
N GLY A 124 16.70 2.68 -8.19
CA GLY A 124 16.84 3.41 -6.93
C GLY A 124 15.60 3.38 -6.03
N ARG A 125 14.54 2.66 -6.41
CA ARG A 125 13.31 2.55 -5.60
C ARG A 125 13.57 1.70 -4.37
N SER A 126 13.50 2.34 -3.21
CA SER A 126 13.75 1.71 -1.91
C SER A 126 12.45 1.50 -1.13
N LEU A 127 12.24 0.29 -0.64
CA LEU A 127 11.12 -0.05 0.25
C LEU A 127 11.13 0.84 1.49
N THR A 128 12.30 1.05 2.11
CA THR A 128 12.42 1.91 3.29
C THR A 128 11.90 3.32 3.05
N THR A 129 12.31 3.95 1.95
CA THR A 129 11.84 5.28 1.56
C THR A 129 10.32 5.29 1.36
N LEU A 130 9.78 4.31 0.64
CA LEU A 130 8.34 4.19 0.43
C LEU A 130 7.57 4.03 1.75
N LEU A 131 8.04 3.19 2.66
CA LEU A 131 7.42 2.99 3.96
C LEU A 131 7.42 4.26 4.79
N PHE A 132 8.53 5.00 4.83
CA PHE A 132 8.57 6.27 5.54
C PHE A 132 7.55 7.26 4.97
N TYR A 133 7.45 7.39 3.65
CA TYR A 133 6.45 8.28 3.05
C TYR A 133 5.01 7.79 3.29
N LEU A 134 4.73 6.52 3.04
CA LEU A 134 3.39 5.93 3.16
C LEU A 134 2.87 5.84 4.60
N VAL A 135 3.75 5.88 5.60
CA VAL A 135 3.35 5.91 7.02
C VAL A 135 3.34 7.34 7.55
N LEU A 136 4.41 8.11 7.36
CA LEU A 136 4.52 9.43 7.96
C LEU A 136 3.53 10.42 7.35
N THR A 137 3.34 10.38 6.03
CA THR A 137 2.47 11.34 5.33
C THR A 137 1.02 11.25 5.82
N PRO A 138 0.35 10.07 5.80
CA PRO A 138 -1.04 10.00 6.26
C PRO A 138 -1.16 10.24 7.76
N TYR A 139 -0.16 9.85 8.57
CA TYR A 139 -0.19 10.15 10.01
C TYR A 139 -0.10 11.64 10.28
N ILE A 140 0.99 12.28 9.85
CA ILE A 140 1.26 13.69 10.15
C ILE A 140 0.12 14.55 9.60
N LEU A 141 -0.25 14.36 8.33
CA LEU A 141 -1.32 15.15 7.73
C LEU A 141 -2.64 14.91 8.46
N SER A 142 -3.02 13.67 8.73
CA SER A 142 -4.33 13.41 9.33
C SER A 142 -4.43 13.88 10.78
N TYR A 143 -3.37 13.74 11.60
CA TYR A 143 -3.39 14.26 12.96
C TYR A 143 -3.36 15.80 13.01
N VAL A 144 -2.60 16.43 12.11
CA VAL A 144 -2.59 17.90 11.99
C VAL A 144 -3.97 18.40 11.58
N PHE A 145 -4.57 17.82 10.53
CA PHE A 145 -5.91 18.19 10.08
C PHE A 145 -6.97 17.90 11.15
N PHE A 146 -6.90 16.75 11.81
CA PHE A 146 -7.80 16.43 12.92
C PHE A 146 -7.68 17.48 14.02
N THR A 147 -6.47 17.87 14.42
CA THR A 147 -6.25 18.87 15.47
C THR A 147 -6.81 20.22 15.06
N ILE A 148 -6.49 20.70 13.85
CA ILE A 148 -7.04 21.95 13.30
C ILE A 148 -8.57 21.90 13.32
N LEU A 149 -9.16 20.84 12.78
CA LEU A 149 -10.61 20.69 12.68
C LEU A 149 -11.29 20.31 13.99
N ALA A 150 -10.57 19.91 15.05
CA ALA A 150 -11.13 19.57 16.35
C ALA A 150 -11.07 20.73 17.34
N TYR A 151 -10.08 21.61 17.21
CA TYR A 151 -9.84 22.71 18.16
C TYR A 151 -10.17 24.11 17.61
N LEU A 152 -10.13 24.33 16.29
CA LEU A 152 -10.61 25.57 15.66
C LEU A 152 -12.08 25.44 15.26
#